data_AF-A0A1I7LB92-F1
#
_entry.id   AF-A0A1I7LB92-F1
#
_cell.length_a   1.000
_cell.length_b   1.000
_cell.length_c   1.000
_cell.angle_alpha   90.00
_cell.angle_beta   90.00
_cell.angle_gamma   90.00
#
_symmetry.space_group_name_H-M   'P 1'
#
loop_
_entity.id
_entity.type
_entity.pdbx_description
1 polymer ?
#
loop_
_entity_poly.entity_id
_entity_poly.type
_entity_poly.pdbx_seq_one_letter_code
_entity_poly.pdbx_strand_id
1 'polypeptide(L)'
;MQETSYSSHPLIESVVYKSFSRAIADIGLPEFTHQVFMREITPHLKSIGSRFPDDERSLSKMWKAILRGEIIATEVWNDEILVFYVRAECAGYLVDIRLTCRGGQWAVQSVVSISPRPLVRSVWFRRTAYVGSVLIAAVLGYSVHHPGTQPVAPAPQQVVSMHSAETAGTRNTTHEASSSSQAEASAPRTITFTLSRGMALSELSRFLQSQHLVNDATAFDMALKKSGVDRHIKPGVYTFREGMNESQIIHVLEQGPSKA
;
A
#
# COMPACT_ATOMS: atom_id res chain seq x y z
N MET A 1 32.30 5.67 7.37
CA MET A 1 31.11 6.28 6.73
C MET A 1 31.63 7.46 5.94
N GLN A 2 31.67 7.36 4.61
CA GLN A 2 32.03 8.47 3.73
C GLN A 2 30.77 9.29 3.50
N GLU A 3 30.81 10.57 3.85
CA GLU A 3 29.77 11.53 3.47
C GLU A 3 29.83 11.70 1.95
N THR A 4 28.86 11.12 1.25
CA THR A 4 28.63 11.42 -0.17
C THR A 4 28.12 12.86 -0.23
N SER A 5 29.01 13.80 -0.53
CA SER A 5 28.64 15.19 -0.76
C SER A 5 27.78 15.24 -2.02
N TYR A 6 26.49 15.53 -1.86
CA TYR A 6 25.55 15.69 -2.97
C TYR A 6 25.84 17.04 -3.64
N SER A 7 26.65 17.01 -4.69
CA SER A 7 26.89 18.14 -5.58
C SER A 7 25.64 18.33 -6.46
N SER A 8 24.75 19.24 -6.06
CA SER A 8 23.61 19.66 -6.86
C SER A 8 24.09 20.50 -8.05
N HIS A 9 24.18 19.91 -9.25
CA HIS A 9 24.48 20.67 -10.45
C HIS A 9 23.22 21.45 -10.91
N PRO A 10 23.27 22.79 -11.05
CA PRO A 10 22.07 23.61 -11.28
C PRO A 10 21.32 23.29 -12.58
N LEU A 11 22.04 22.83 -13.61
CA LEU A 11 21.42 22.37 -14.86
C LEU A 11 20.52 21.14 -14.66
N ILE A 12 20.87 20.28 -13.72
CA ILE A 12 20.16 19.01 -13.48
C ILE A 12 18.92 19.28 -12.62
N GLU A 13 19.00 20.17 -11.64
CA GLU A 13 17.82 20.60 -10.88
C GLU A 13 16.78 21.30 -11.78
N SER A 14 17.23 21.98 -12.86
CA SER A 14 16.35 22.66 -13.80
C SER A 14 15.44 21.74 -14.61
N VAL A 15 15.71 20.43 -14.64
CA VAL A 15 14.89 19.46 -15.36
C VAL A 15 13.86 18.73 -14.50
N VAL A 16 13.88 18.94 -13.18
CA VAL A 16 12.85 18.42 -12.28
C VAL A 16 11.49 19.01 -12.70
N TYR A 17 10.44 18.18 -12.65
CA TYR A 17 9.08 18.45 -13.11
C TYR A 17 8.90 18.63 -14.62
N LYS A 18 9.94 18.40 -15.43
CA LYS A 18 9.81 18.30 -16.89
C LYS A 18 9.55 16.86 -17.33
N SER A 19 9.00 16.71 -18.54
CA SER A 19 8.92 15.38 -19.16
C SER A 19 10.31 14.84 -19.43
N PHE A 20 10.53 13.56 -19.18
CA PHE A 20 11.84 12.92 -19.30
C PHE A 20 12.46 13.11 -20.69
N SER A 21 11.68 12.93 -21.77
CA SER A 21 12.17 13.14 -23.14
C SER A 21 12.62 14.57 -23.43
N ARG A 22 11.98 15.57 -22.80
CA ARG A 22 12.33 16.97 -22.97
C ARG A 22 13.55 17.31 -22.13
N ALA A 23 13.59 16.81 -20.91
CA ALA A 23 14.71 16.97 -20.01
C ALA A 23 16.01 16.47 -20.66
N ILE A 24 16.04 15.22 -21.15
CA ILE A 24 17.25 14.66 -21.78
C ILE A 24 17.71 15.49 -22.99
N ALA A 25 16.77 16.03 -23.77
CA ALA A 25 17.08 16.91 -24.90
C ALA A 25 17.64 18.27 -24.45
N ASP A 26 17.05 18.88 -23.42
CA ASP A 26 17.47 20.17 -22.86
C ASP A 26 18.92 20.12 -22.34
N ILE A 27 19.35 19.00 -21.75
CA ILE A 27 20.72 18.81 -21.22
C ILE A 27 21.67 18.10 -22.17
N GLY A 28 21.24 17.81 -23.42
CA GLY A 28 22.09 17.21 -24.45
C GLY A 28 22.51 15.76 -24.18
N LEU A 29 21.70 15.00 -23.44
CA LEU A 29 21.91 13.57 -23.23
C LEU A 29 21.46 12.76 -24.45
N PRO A 30 22.04 11.57 -24.68
CA PRO A 30 21.63 10.70 -25.78
C PRO A 30 20.20 10.18 -25.60
N GLU A 31 19.60 9.78 -26.70
CA GLU A 31 18.22 9.29 -26.70
C GLU A 31 18.08 7.96 -25.93
N PHE A 32 17.06 7.88 -25.08
CA PHE A 32 16.71 6.64 -24.38
C PHE A 32 15.84 5.73 -25.26
N THR A 33 16.50 4.90 -26.06
CA THR A 33 15.83 4.08 -27.08
C THR A 33 15.01 2.93 -26.48
N HIS A 34 13.99 2.50 -27.25
CA HIS A 34 13.14 1.38 -26.89
C HIS A 34 13.92 0.08 -26.65
N GLN A 35 14.94 -0.18 -27.47
CA GLN A 35 15.76 -1.40 -27.37
C GLN A 35 16.56 -1.44 -26.06
N VAL A 36 17.15 -0.30 -25.66
CA VAL A 36 17.85 -0.20 -24.37
C VAL A 36 16.87 -0.44 -23.24
N PHE A 37 15.71 0.22 -23.26
CA PHE A 37 14.69 0.01 -22.24
C PHE A 37 14.28 -1.46 -22.08
N MET A 38 13.95 -2.16 -23.19
CA MET A 38 13.53 -3.56 -23.14
C MET A 38 14.59 -4.48 -22.54
N ARG A 39 15.85 -4.27 -22.92
CA ARG A 39 16.98 -5.06 -22.42
C ARG A 39 17.13 -4.88 -20.90
N GLU A 40 17.04 -3.65 -20.41
CA GLU A 40 17.33 -3.33 -19.01
C GLU A 40 16.12 -3.55 -18.08
N ILE A 41 14.88 -3.36 -18.54
CA ILE A 41 13.69 -3.40 -17.66
C ILE A 41 13.26 -4.84 -17.30
N THR A 42 13.48 -5.78 -18.21
CA THR A 42 13.06 -7.19 -18.08
C THR A 42 13.49 -7.85 -16.75
N PRO A 43 14.76 -7.73 -16.29
CA PRO A 43 15.17 -8.32 -15.01
C PRO A 43 14.44 -7.71 -13.80
N HIS A 44 14.02 -6.44 -13.86
CA HIS A 44 13.39 -5.77 -12.72
C HIS A 44 11.91 -6.14 -12.56
N LEU A 45 11.21 -6.41 -13.66
CA LEU A 45 9.78 -6.76 -13.63
C LEU A 45 9.53 -8.21 -13.23
N LYS A 46 10.51 -9.10 -13.43
CA LYS A 46 10.44 -10.51 -13.02
C LYS A 46 10.64 -10.72 -11.53
N SER A 47 10.85 -9.66 -10.75
CA SER A 47 10.89 -9.74 -9.30
C SER A 47 9.50 -10.09 -8.73
N ILE A 48 9.52 -10.93 -7.69
CA ILE A 48 8.35 -11.61 -7.12
C ILE A 48 7.32 -10.57 -6.65
N GLY A 49 6.13 -10.55 -7.26
CA GLY A 49 5.00 -9.73 -6.83
C GLY A 49 4.59 -8.60 -7.78
N SER A 50 5.31 -8.38 -8.89
CA SER A 50 4.86 -7.43 -9.92
C SER A 50 3.57 -7.93 -10.58
N ARG A 51 2.46 -7.21 -10.36
CA ARG A 51 1.19 -7.43 -11.08
C ARG A 51 1.18 -6.80 -12.47
N PHE A 52 2.30 -6.21 -12.89
CA PHE A 52 2.40 -5.57 -14.20
C PHE A 52 2.57 -6.65 -15.28
N PRO A 53 1.80 -6.57 -16.38
CA PRO A 53 1.90 -7.57 -17.43
C PRO A 53 3.23 -7.48 -18.18
N ASP A 54 3.96 -8.59 -18.27
CA ASP A 54 5.27 -8.73 -18.92
C ASP A 54 5.16 -9.03 -20.42
N ASP A 55 4.09 -8.55 -21.07
CA ASP A 55 3.93 -8.65 -22.52
C ASP A 55 4.62 -7.48 -23.23
N GLU A 56 5.23 -7.74 -24.39
CA GLU A 56 5.98 -6.76 -25.16
C GLU A 56 5.16 -5.49 -25.47
N ARG A 57 3.85 -5.64 -25.68
CA ARG A 57 2.94 -4.52 -25.95
C ARG A 57 2.75 -3.65 -24.69
N SER A 58 2.63 -4.22 -23.51
CA SER A 58 2.57 -3.50 -22.24
C SER A 58 3.90 -2.83 -21.89
N LEU A 59 5.03 -3.51 -22.13
CA LEU A 59 6.35 -2.89 -21.98
C LEU A 59 6.54 -1.73 -22.95
N SER A 60 6.10 -1.86 -24.21
CA SER A 60 6.16 -0.78 -25.20
C SER A 60 5.32 0.43 -24.78
N LYS A 61 4.15 0.19 -24.19
CA LYS A 61 3.31 1.26 -23.61
C LYS A 61 3.99 1.92 -22.43
N MET A 62 4.65 1.13 -21.58
CA MET A 62 5.39 1.63 -20.42
C MET A 62 6.58 2.49 -20.86
N TRP A 63 7.36 2.07 -21.85
CA TRP A 63 8.42 2.91 -22.43
C TRP A 63 7.89 4.26 -22.92
N LYS A 64 6.80 4.27 -23.70
CA LYS A 64 6.16 5.52 -24.16
C LYS A 64 5.66 6.36 -23.00
N ALA A 65 5.19 5.73 -21.91
CA ALA A 65 4.76 6.42 -20.71
C ALA A 65 5.96 7.06 -19.99
N ILE A 66 7.08 6.35 -19.85
CA ILE A 66 8.31 6.85 -19.23
C ILE A 66 8.89 8.04 -19.98
N LEU A 67 8.96 7.98 -21.31
CA LEU A 67 9.43 9.12 -22.10
C LEU A 67 8.60 10.39 -21.88
N ARG A 68 7.30 10.23 -21.66
CA ARG A 68 6.37 11.32 -21.34
C ARG A 68 6.23 11.57 -19.83
N GLY A 69 6.87 10.73 -19.02
CA GLY A 69 6.82 10.75 -17.57
C GLY A 69 7.56 11.96 -17.02
N GLU A 70 7.20 12.34 -15.82
CA GLU A 70 7.74 13.50 -15.14
C GLU A 70 8.96 13.12 -14.31
N ILE A 71 10.01 13.93 -14.35
CA ILE A 71 11.16 13.77 -13.46
C ILE A 71 10.79 14.30 -12.09
N ILE A 72 10.76 13.45 -11.08
CA ILE A 72 10.42 13.84 -9.70
C ILE A 72 11.64 14.22 -8.87
N ALA A 73 12.81 13.69 -9.24
CA ALA A 73 14.08 13.96 -8.58
C ALA A 73 15.24 13.59 -9.50
N THR A 74 16.40 14.16 -9.20
CA THR A 74 17.66 13.91 -9.90
C THR A 74 18.80 13.84 -8.90
N GLU A 75 19.78 12.97 -9.14
CA GLU A 75 21.01 12.91 -8.35
C GLU A 75 22.22 12.86 -9.29
N VAL A 76 23.36 13.33 -8.80
CA VAL A 76 24.66 13.15 -9.45
C VAL A 76 25.53 12.32 -8.53
N TRP A 77 26.05 11.21 -9.03
CA TRP A 77 27.00 10.37 -8.31
C TRP A 77 28.39 10.50 -8.93
N ASN A 78 29.36 10.91 -8.11
CA ASN A 78 30.77 11.03 -8.47
C ASN A 78 31.02 11.86 -9.74
N ASP A 79 30.21 12.89 -10.00
CA ASP A 79 30.25 13.77 -11.18
C ASP A 79 30.15 13.09 -12.57
N GLU A 80 30.03 11.76 -12.63
CA GLU A 80 29.97 10.98 -13.87
C GLU A 80 28.62 10.34 -14.15
N ILE A 81 27.85 10.05 -13.10
CA ILE A 81 26.61 9.28 -13.20
C ILE A 81 25.45 10.19 -12.87
N LEU A 82 24.58 10.37 -13.87
CA LEU A 82 23.34 11.10 -13.70
C LEU A 82 22.23 10.11 -13.37
N VAL A 83 21.49 10.39 -12.31
CA VAL A 83 20.36 9.57 -11.87
C VAL A 83 19.08 10.37 -12.05
N PHE A 84 18.08 9.75 -12.65
CA PHE A 84 16.76 10.34 -12.86
C PHE A 84 15.70 9.45 -12.23
N TYR A 85 14.87 10.04 -11.38
CA TYR A 85 13.66 9.40 -10.88
C TYR A 85 12.50 9.86 -11.75
N VAL A 86 11.94 8.95 -12.53
CA VAL A 86 10.88 9.25 -13.49
C VAL A 86 9.60 8.58 -13.03
N ARG A 87 8.55 9.39 -12.89
CA ARG A 87 7.18 8.96 -12.60
C ARG A 87 6.35 8.97 -13.88
N ALA A 88 5.76 7.84 -14.22
CA ALA A 88 4.95 7.68 -15.41
C ALA A 88 3.62 6.99 -15.11
N GLU A 89 2.61 7.31 -15.91
CA GLU A 89 1.30 6.65 -15.85
C GLU A 89 1.15 5.68 -17.02
N CYS A 90 1.00 4.39 -16.71
CA CYS A 90 0.84 3.35 -17.72
C CYS A 90 -0.27 2.37 -17.33
N ALA A 91 -1.26 2.18 -18.22
CA ALA A 91 -2.33 1.18 -18.06
C ALA A 91 -3.07 1.22 -16.71
N GLY A 92 -3.26 2.41 -16.14
CA GLY A 92 -3.92 2.57 -14.84
C GLY A 92 -2.98 2.41 -13.63
N TYR A 93 -1.70 2.19 -13.85
CA TYR A 93 -0.66 2.16 -12.83
C TYR A 93 0.17 3.44 -12.84
N LEU A 94 0.59 3.87 -11.65
CA LEU A 94 1.70 4.79 -11.46
C LEU A 94 2.96 3.96 -11.32
N VAL A 95 3.95 4.29 -12.15
CA VAL A 95 5.22 3.59 -12.26
C VAL A 95 6.33 4.59 -11.96
N ASP A 96 7.07 4.36 -10.88
CA ASP A 96 8.24 5.15 -10.52
C ASP A 96 9.49 4.32 -10.87
N ILE A 97 10.34 4.83 -11.77
CA ILE A 97 11.55 4.16 -12.24
C ILE A 97 12.77 5.04 -11.99
N ARG A 98 13.84 4.39 -11.56
CA ARG A 98 15.16 5.00 -11.42
C ARG A 98 16.01 4.66 -12.64
N LEU A 99 16.36 5.67 -13.41
CA LEU A 99 17.20 5.59 -14.60
C LEU A 99 18.57 6.19 -14.29
N THR A 100 19.61 5.60 -14.88
CA THR A 100 20.97 6.15 -14.79
C THR A 100 21.56 6.38 -16.18
N CYS A 101 22.33 7.44 -16.32
CA CYS A 101 23.11 7.73 -17.50
C CYS A 101 24.58 7.89 -17.11
N ARG A 102 25.46 7.07 -17.69
CA ARG A 102 26.91 7.14 -17.48
C ARG A 102 27.62 7.15 -18.83
N GLY A 103 28.38 8.21 -19.12
CA GLY A 103 29.11 8.31 -20.40
C GLY A 103 28.21 8.18 -21.63
N GLY A 104 26.96 8.64 -21.54
CA GLY A 104 25.96 8.52 -22.60
C GLY A 104 25.31 7.14 -22.74
N GLN A 105 25.59 6.20 -21.85
CA GLN A 105 24.89 4.92 -21.80
C GLN A 105 23.81 4.95 -20.74
N TRP A 106 22.59 4.59 -21.16
CA TRP A 106 21.44 4.49 -20.27
C TRP A 106 21.32 3.09 -19.67
N ALA A 107 20.97 3.03 -18.40
CA ALA A 107 20.57 1.82 -17.72
C ALA A 107 19.31 2.06 -16.88
N VAL A 108 18.49 1.02 -16.75
CA VAL A 108 17.43 1.00 -15.73
C VAL A 108 18.09 0.44 -14.48
N GLN A 109 18.11 1.22 -13.40
CA GLN A 109 18.73 0.76 -12.15
C GLN A 109 17.72 -0.03 -11.31
N SER A 110 16.49 0.47 -11.22
CA SER A 110 15.42 -0.21 -10.52
C SER A 110 14.05 0.34 -10.90
N VAL A 111 13.04 -0.51 -10.76
CA VAL A 111 11.64 -0.07 -10.67
C VAL A 111 11.37 0.18 -9.19
N VAL A 112 11.24 1.46 -8.81
CA VAL A 112 11.10 1.88 -7.41
C VAL A 112 9.74 1.48 -6.87
N SER A 113 8.68 1.71 -7.66
CA SER A 113 7.34 1.25 -7.31
C SER A 113 6.45 1.10 -8.53
N ILE A 114 5.49 0.17 -8.44
CA ILE A 114 4.34 0.07 -9.34
C ILE A 114 3.12 0.03 -8.45
N SER A 115 2.27 1.05 -8.53
CA SER A 115 1.05 1.14 -7.72
C SER A 115 -0.17 1.36 -8.59
N PRO A 116 -1.32 0.73 -8.29
CA PRO A 116 -2.55 1.05 -8.99
C PRO A 116 -2.94 2.49 -8.68
N ARG A 117 -3.33 3.24 -9.71
CA ARG A 117 -3.80 4.61 -9.51
C ARG A 117 -5.13 4.58 -8.76
N PRO A 118 -5.28 5.28 -7.61
CA PRO A 118 -6.55 5.33 -6.93
C PRO A 118 -7.60 5.98 -7.83
N LEU A 119 -8.66 5.23 -8.15
CA LEU A 119 -9.76 5.62 -9.06
C LEU A 119 -10.46 6.94 -8.68
N VAL A 120 -10.30 7.39 -7.43
CA VAL A 120 -10.95 8.57 -6.84
C VAL A 120 -10.51 9.90 -7.50
N ARG A 121 -9.40 9.91 -8.26
CA ARG A 121 -8.93 11.10 -8.99
C ARG A 121 -9.25 11.11 -10.48
N SER A 122 -9.99 10.11 -10.99
CA SER A 122 -10.40 10.09 -12.39
C SER A 122 -11.45 11.18 -12.66
N VAL A 123 -11.16 12.07 -13.60
CA VAL A 123 -12.07 13.15 -14.05
C VAL A 123 -13.44 12.58 -14.47
N TRP A 124 -13.47 11.36 -14.98
CA TRP A 124 -14.69 10.66 -15.33
C TRP A 124 -15.56 10.34 -14.10
N PHE A 125 -14.96 9.93 -12.99
CA PHE A 125 -15.68 9.65 -11.73
C PHE A 125 -16.25 10.93 -11.10
N ARG A 126 -15.54 12.06 -11.22
CA ARG A 126 -16.11 13.37 -10.84
C ARG A 126 -17.29 13.74 -11.73
N ARG A 127 -17.18 13.55 -13.05
CA ARG A 127 -18.26 13.86 -14.00
C ARG A 127 -19.51 13.00 -13.75
N THR A 128 -19.36 11.70 -13.48
CA THR A 128 -20.51 10.83 -13.17
C THR A 128 -21.12 11.14 -11.81
N ALA A 129 -20.32 11.50 -10.81
CA ALA A 129 -20.83 11.94 -9.50
C ALA A 129 -21.69 13.22 -9.62
N TYR A 130 -21.32 14.18 -10.47
CA TYR A 130 -22.15 15.37 -10.72
C TYR A 130 -23.46 15.04 -11.42
N VAL A 131 -23.47 14.11 -12.38
CA VAL A 131 -24.72 13.69 -13.05
C VAL A 131 -25.64 12.94 -12.07
N GLY A 132 -25.07 12.07 -11.25
CA GLY A 132 -25.82 11.35 -10.20
C GLY A 132 -26.43 12.28 -9.15
N SER A 133 -25.70 13.31 -8.71
CA SER A 133 -26.20 14.26 -7.71
C SER A 133 -27.35 15.13 -8.25
N VAL A 134 -27.34 15.51 -9.52
CA VAL A 134 -28.44 16.24 -10.16
C VAL A 134 -29.71 15.38 -10.24
N LEU A 135 -29.58 14.09 -10.54
CA LEU A 135 -30.73 13.17 -10.56
C LEU A 135 -31.32 12.94 -9.17
N ILE A 136 -30.49 12.78 -8.14
CA ILE A 136 -30.96 12.66 -6.75
C ILE A 136 -31.67 13.93 -6.30
N ALA A 137 -31.12 15.11 -6.62
CA ALA A 137 -31.76 16.39 -6.33
C ALA A 137 -33.08 16.59 -7.08
N ALA A 138 -33.19 16.13 -8.33
CA ALA A 138 -34.42 16.18 -9.10
C ALA A 138 -35.50 15.26 -8.50
N VAL A 139 -35.14 14.05 -8.05
CA VAL A 139 -36.07 13.12 -7.39
C VAL A 139 -36.53 13.65 -6.03
N LEU A 140 -35.61 14.19 -5.22
CA LEU A 140 -35.96 14.82 -3.94
C LEU A 140 -36.77 16.12 -4.13
N GLY A 141 -36.45 16.91 -5.14
CA GLY A 141 -37.24 18.09 -5.51
C GLY A 141 -38.65 17.71 -5.94
N TYR A 142 -38.79 16.65 -6.75
CA TYR A 142 -40.09 16.15 -7.21
C TYR A 142 -40.93 15.57 -6.06
N SER A 143 -40.32 14.84 -5.11
CA SER A 143 -41.05 14.30 -3.96
C SER A 143 -41.53 15.38 -2.99
N VAL A 144 -40.76 16.45 -2.79
CA VAL A 144 -41.15 17.59 -1.94
C VAL A 144 -42.22 18.48 -2.60
N HIS A 145 -42.29 18.52 -3.93
CA HIS A 145 -43.21 19.42 -4.64
C HIS A 145 -44.57 18.83 -5.03
N HIS A 146 -44.93 17.60 -4.62
CA HIS A 146 -46.28 17.08 -4.84
C HIS A 146 -47.32 17.93 -4.09
N PRO A 147 -48.20 18.68 -4.79
CA PRO A 147 -49.26 19.43 -4.13
C PRO A 147 -50.42 18.46 -3.90
N GLY A 148 -50.41 17.76 -2.77
CA GLY A 148 -51.52 16.85 -2.47
C GLY A 148 -51.26 15.85 -1.36
N THR A 149 -50.95 16.29 -0.14
CA THR A 149 -51.43 15.60 1.06
C THR A 149 -51.33 16.51 2.28
N GLN A 150 -52.45 16.71 2.96
CA GLN A 150 -52.58 17.51 4.17
C GLN A 150 -51.75 16.94 5.34
N PRO A 151 -51.32 17.78 6.30
CA PRO A 151 -50.59 17.33 7.47
C PRO A 151 -51.54 16.69 8.48
N VAL A 152 -51.41 15.38 8.71
CA VAL A 152 -51.97 14.75 9.91
C VAL A 152 -50.95 14.88 11.03
N ALA A 153 -51.39 15.50 12.13
CA ALA A 153 -50.62 15.78 13.34
C ALA A 153 -50.14 14.51 14.07
N PRO A 154 -49.09 14.59 14.91
CA PRO A 154 -48.44 13.45 15.55
C PRO A 154 -48.97 13.17 16.96
N ALA A 155 -49.04 11.88 17.35
CA ALA A 155 -48.88 11.33 18.71
C ALA A 155 -49.18 9.82 18.73
N PRO A 156 -48.77 9.04 19.75
CA PRO A 156 -47.56 9.07 20.57
C PRO A 156 -46.82 7.71 20.57
N GLN A 157 -45.65 7.67 21.21
CA GLN A 157 -44.86 6.46 21.51
C GLN A 157 -45.67 5.41 22.30
N GLN A 158 -45.48 4.11 22.02
CA GLN A 158 -45.59 3.09 23.04
C GLN A 158 -44.60 1.93 22.84
N VAL A 159 -43.82 1.75 23.90
CA VAL A 159 -42.93 0.65 24.22
C VAL A 159 -43.79 -0.54 24.63
N VAL A 160 -43.57 -1.74 24.07
CA VAL A 160 -43.89 -2.99 24.77
C VAL A 160 -42.78 -4.01 24.53
N SER A 161 -42.31 -4.51 25.67
CA SER A 161 -41.28 -5.52 25.86
C SER A 161 -41.92 -6.90 26.08
N MET A 162 -41.16 -7.95 25.76
CA MET A 162 -41.16 -9.32 26.33
C MET A 162 -42.33 -10.30 26.10
N HIS A 163 -42.03 -11.42 25.43
CA HIS A 163 -41.74 -12.77 26.02
C HIS A 163 -41.58 -13.77 24.85
N SER A 164 -40.42 -14.40 24.65
CA SER A 164 -39.94 -15.65 25.27
C SER A 164 -40.84 -16.87 25.00
N ALA A 165 -40.34 -17.76 24.15
CA ALA A 165 -40.56 -19.20 24.29
C ALA A 165 -39.22 -19.91 24.05
N GLU A 166 -38.74 -20.49 25.13
CA GLU A 166 -37.55 -21.28 25.32
C GLU A 166 -37.81 -22.73 24.89
N THR A 167 -36.84 -23.38 24.24
CA THR A 167 -36.67 -24.84 24.36
C THR A 167 -35.18 -25.19 24.23
N ALA A 168 -34.63 -25.62 25.37
CA ALA A 168 -33.36 -26.32 25.54
C ALA A 168 -33.30 -27.63 24.71
N GLY A 169 -32.17 -28.26 24.38
CA GLY A 169 -30.77 -28.09 24.72
C GLY A 169 -29.99 -29.36 24.32
N THR A 170 -28.65 -29.29 24.43
CA THR A 170 -27.73 -30.42 24.71
C THR A 170 -27.43 -31.39 23.54
N ARG A 171 -26.24 -31.93 23.27
CA ARG A 171 -24.79 -31.76 23.60
C ARG A 171 -24.10 -32.94 22.87
N ASN A 172 -22.93 -32.68 22.28
CA ASN A 172 -21.78 -33.55 21.96
C ASN A 172 -21.94 -35.00 21.44
N THR A 173 -21.23 -35.30 20.35
CA THR A 173 -20.16 -36.33 20.21
C THR A 173 -19.53 -36.15 18.82
N THR A 174 -18.27 -35.74 18.64
CA THR A 174 -16.98 -36.44 18.82
C THR A 174 -16.85 -37.74 18.01
N HIS A 175 -16.13 -37.70 16.88
CA HIS A 175 -14.82 -38.33 16.62
C HIS A 175 -14.53 -38.18 15.10
N GLU A 176 -13.43 -37.54 14.66
CA GLU A 176 -12.06 -38.11 14.53
C GLU A 176 -12.02 -39.31 13.58
N ALA A 177 -11.04 -39.53 12.70
CA ALA A 177 -9.74 -38.96 12.39
C ALA A 177 -9.38 -39.56 10.99
N SER A 178 -8.25 -39.40 10.30
CA SER A 178 -6.92 -38.88 10.57
C SER A 178 -6.17 -38.98 9.23
N SER A 179 -5.17 -38.13 9.01
CA SER A 179 -3.89 -38.60 8.47
C SER A 179 -2.80 -37.64 8.91
N SER A 180 -2.03 -38.19 9.82
CA SER A 180 -0.86 -37.74 10.57
C SER A 180 0.28 -37.14 9.75
N SER A 181 1.00 -36.21 10.39
CA SER A 181 2.47 -36.27 10.47
C SER A 181 2.92 -35.69 11.82
N GLN A 182 3.55 -36.55 12.62
CA GLN A 182 4.20 -36.20 13.88
C GLN A 182 5.38 -35.26 13.64
N ALA A 183 5.49 -34.22 14.45
CA ALA A 183 6.77 -33.61 14.81
C ALA A 183 6.68 -33.09 16.25
N GLU A 184 7.79 -33.23 16.95
CA GLU A 184 7.99 -33.18 18.39
C GLU A 184 7.38 -31.97 19.11
N ALA A 185 6.84 -32.24 20.32
CA ALA A 185 6.47 -31.23 21.29
C ALA A 185 7.73 -30.49 21.79
N SER A 186 8.16 -29.49 21.02
CA SER A 186 9.08 -28.46 21.48
C SER A 186 8.29 -27.49 22.37
N ALA A 187 8.82 -27.16 23.54
CA ALA A 187 8.24 -26.12 24.39
C ALA A 187 8.02 -24.84 23.54
N PRO A 188 6.89 -24.12 23.69
CA PRO A 188 6.56 -23.01 22.82
C PRO A 188 7.68 -21.97 22.86
N ARG A 189 8.34 -21.75 21.71
CA ARG A 189 9.46 -20.81 21.62
C ARG A 189 8.93 -19.43 22.00
N THR A 190 9.63 -18.83 22.95
CA THR A 190 9.31 -17.49 23.44
C THR A 190 10.12 -16.49 22.63
N ILE A 191 9.43 -15.55 21.99
CA ILE A 191 9.98 -14.56 21.09
C ILE A 191 9.85 -13.21 21.77
N THR A 192 10.97 -12.52 22.00
CA THR A 192 10.97 -11.21 22.66
C THR A 192 11.27 -10.09 21.67
N PHE A 193 10.57 -8.98 21.81
CA PHE A 193 10.78 -7.77 21.01
C PHE A 193 10.87 -6.55 21.91
N THR A 194 11.88 -5.71 21.71
CA THR A 194 12.05 -4.47 22.45
C THR A 194 11.57 -3.30 21.62
N LEU A 195 10.40 -2.75 21.97
CA LEU A 195 9.87 -1.55 21.34
C LEU A 195 10.49 -0.31 21.99
N SER A 196 11.33 0.40 21.24
CA SER A 196 11.94 1.65 21.71
C SER A 196 11.05 2.86 21.47
N ARG A 197 11.22 3.92 22.27
CA ARG A 197 10.48 5.17 22.08
C ARG A 197 10.85 5.80 20.73
N GLY A 198 9.85 6.10 19.90
CA GLY A 198 10.05 6.68 18.56
C GLY A 198 10.35 5.65 17.46
N MET A 199 10.44 4.36 17.80
CA MET A 199 10.52 3.27 16.83
C MET A 199 9.21 3.16 16.05
N ALA A 200 9.29 2.94 14.74
CA ALA A 200 8.11 2.76 13.91
C ALA A 200 7.45 1.41 14.19
N LEU A 201 6.13 1.39 14.41
CA LEU A 201 5.38 0.14 14.64
C LEU A 201 5.46 -0.84 13.45
N SER A 202 5.76 -0.34 12.25
CA SER A 202 6.04 -1.19 11.09
C SER A 202 7.26 -2.12 11.30
N GLU A 203 8.20 -1.74 12.17
CA GLU A 203 9.34 -2.61 12.52
C GLU A 203 8.92 -3.78 13.39
N LEU A 204 7.99 -3.56 14.34
CA LEU A 204 7.36 -4.63 15.11
C LEU A 204 6.63 -5.61 14.18
N SER A 205 5.85 -5.10 13.23
CA SER A 205 5.10 -5.94 12.28
C SER A 205 6.01 -6.78 11.38
N ARG A 206 7.12 -6.20 10.89
CA ARG A 206 8.15 -6.93 10.13
C ARG A 206 8.85 -7.97 10.99
N PHE A 207 9.14 -7.65 12.24
CA PHE A 207 9.73 -8.59 13.18
C PHE A 207 8.81 -9.79 13.40
N LEU A 208 7.52 -9.57 13.69
CA LEU A 208 6.54 -10.63 13.87
C LEU A 208 6.40 -11.49 12.61
N GLN A 209 6.48 -10.90 11.42
CA GLN A 209 6.47 -11.64 10.15
C GLN A 209 7.74 -12.49 9.99
N SER A 210 8.91 -11.96 10.32
CA SER A 210 10.19 -12.69 10.26
C SER A 210 10.25 -13.88 11.22
N GLN A 211 9.48 -13.82 12.31
CA GLN A 211 9.35 -14.89 13.30
C GLN A 211 8.15 -15.81 13.01
N HIS A 212 7.51 -15.67 11.83
CA HIS A 212 6.34 -16.44 11.41
C HIS A 212 5.15 -16.38 12.37
N LEU A 213 5.05 -15.33 13.20
CA LEU A 213 3.91 -15.08 14.09
C LEU A 213 2.74 -14.42 13.35
N VAL A 214 3.03 -13.68 12.27
CA VAL A 214 2.03 -13.11 11.37
C VAL A 214 2.38 -13.43 9.92
N ASN A 215 1.36 -13.65 9.09
CA ASN A 215 1.57 -14.02 7.69
C ASN A 215 2.03 -12.83 6.83
N ASP A 216 1.49 -11.64 7.10
CA ASP A 216 1.75 -10.42 6.35
C ASP A 216 1.85 -9.21 7.31
N ALA A 217 3.01 -8.58 7.37
CA ALA A 217 3.24 -7.39 8.19
C ALA A 217 2.32 -6.22 7.83
N THR A 218 1.96 -6.08 6.55
CA THR A 218 1.07 -5.00 6.08
C THR A 218 -0.37 -5.23 6.52
N ALA A 219 -0.83 -6.49 6.46
CA ALA A 219 -2.15 -6.87 6.96
C ALA A 219 -2.25 -6.63 8.47
N PHE A 220 -1.21 -7.01 9.21
CA PHE A 220 -1.12 -6.78 10.64
C PHE A 220 -1.07 -5.30 11.03
N ASP A 221 -0.33 -4.47 10.27
CA ASP A 221 -0.32 -3.01 10.44
C ASP A 221 -1.72 -2.40 10.30
N MET A 222 -2.52 -2.90 9.35
CA MET A 222 -3.91 -2.47 9.18
C MET A 222 -4.79 -2.94 10.35
N ALA A 223 -4.58 -4.16 10.85
CA ALA A 223 -5.31 -4.68 12.00
C ALA A 223 -5.01 -3.89 13.29
N LEU A 224 -3.75 -3.52 13.53
CA LEU A 224 -3.35 -2.67 14.63
C LEU A 224 -3.98 -1.27 14.58
N LYS A 225 -4.04 -0.67 13.39
CA LYS A 225 -4.72 0.62 13.19
C LYS A 225 -6.24 0.51 13.38
N LYS A 226 -6.82 -0.61 12.96
CA LYS A 226 -8.26 -0.89 13.10
C LYS A 226 -8.65 -1.13 14.56
N SER A 227 -7.80 -1.77 15.35
CA SER A 227 -8.04 -1.97 16.78
C SER A 227 -7.77 -0.71 17.61
N GLY A 228 -7.06 0.28 17.07
CA GLY A 228 -6.72 1.52 17.77
C GLY A 228 -5.64 1.35 18.86
N VAL A 229 -5.08 0.14 18.95
CA VAL A 229 -4.01 -0.21 19.89
C VAL A 229 -2.75 0.58 19.55
N ASP A 230 -2.48 0.83 18.26
CA ASP A 230 -1.35 1.60 17.73
C ASP A 230 -1.11 2.95 18.45
N ARG A 231 -2.19 3.61 18.89
CA ARG A 231 -2.14 4.91 19.58
C ARG A 231 -1.69 4.82 21.04
N HIS A 232 -1.80 3.65 21.65
CA HIS A 232 -1.64 3.45 23.10
C HIS A 232 -0.53 2.44 23.44
N ILE A 233 0.18 1.89 22.45
CA ILE A 233 1.31 1.00 22.66
C ILE A 233 2.42 1.75 23.43
N LYS A 234 2.90 1.12 24.51
CA LYS A 234 3.97 1.67 25.35
C LYS A 234 5.31 1.10 24.92
N PRO A 235 6.40 1.90 24.93
CA PRO A 235 7.75 1.36 24.78
C PRO A 235 8.06 0.33 25.87
N GLY A 236 8.77 -0.73 25.53
CA GLY A 236 9.17 -1.79 26.46
C GLY A 236 9.37 -3.14 25.77
N VAL A 237 9.60 -4.18 26.58
CA VAL A 237 9.83 -5.55 26.10
C VAL A 237 8.50 -6.29 26.02
N TYR A 238 8.20 -6.80 24.85
CA TYR A 238 7.04 -7.63 24.57
C TYR A 238 7.45 -9.08 24.36
N THR A 239 6.64 -9.99 24.89
CA THR A 239 6.91 -11.42 24.87
C THR A 239 5.79 -12.13 24.14
N PHE A 240 6.13 -12.77 23.02
CA PHE A 240 5.23 -13.55 22.18
C PHE A 240 5.57 -15.03 22.29
N ARG A 241 4.59 -15.89 21.99
CA ARG A 241 4.81 -17.34 21.90
C ARG A 241 4.53 -17.80 20.49
N GLU A 242 5.37 -18.71 20.02
CA GLU A 242 5.14 -19.40 18.75
C GLU A 242 3.75 -20.07 18.74
N GLY A 243 3.02 -19.91 17.63
CA GLY A 243 1.63 -20.38 17.50
C GLY A 243 0.56 -19.42 18.00
N MET A 244 0.92 -18.22 18.49
CA MET A 244 -0.07 -17.17 18.75
C MET A 244 -0.73 -16.71 17.45
N ASN A 245 -2.05 -16.53 17.49
CA ASN A 245 -2.79 -15.91 16.39
C ASN A 245 -2.77 -14.37 16.50
N GLU A 246 -3.09 -13.70 15.40
CA GLU A 246 -3.09 -12.24 15.28
C GLU A 246 -3.85 -11.53 16.41
N SER A 247 -5.04 -12.01 16.77
CA SER A 247 -5.83 -11.44 17.86
C SER A 247 -5.14 -11.55 19.22
N GLN A 248 -4.46 -12.66 19.49
CA GLN A 248 -3.68 -12.85 20.73
C GLN A 248 -2.48 -11.91 20.78
N ILE A 249 -1.80 -11.69 19.65
CA ILE A 249 -0.66 -10.75 19.56
C ILE A 249 -1.13 -9.32 19.82
N ILE A 250 -2.25 -8.89 19.22
CA ILE A 250 -2.83 -7.57 19.48
C ILE A 250 -3.19 -7.40 20.95
N HIS A 251 -3.73 -8.43 21.58
CA HIS A 251 -4.05 -8.41 23.01
C HIS A 251 -2.81 -8.27 23.89
N VAL A 252 -1.70 -8.94 23.55
CA VAL A 252 -0.40 -8.75 24.26
C VAL A 252 0.09 -7.31 24.13
N LEU A 253 -0.06 -6.69 22.96
CA LEU A 253 0.33 -5.30 22.73
C LEU A 253 -0.53 -4.31 23.52
N GLU A 254 -1.82 -4.60 23.66
CA GLU A 254 -2.78 -3.83 24.44
C GLU A 254 -2.52 -3.91 25.96
N GLN A 255 -2.18 -5.11 26.46
CA GLN A 255 -1.81 -5.31 27.87
C GLN A 255 -0.55 -4.53 28.28
N GLY A 256 0.31 -4.20 27.31
CA GLY A 256 1.54 -3.45 27.52
C GLY A 256 2.76 -4.36 27.73
N PRO A 257 3.95 -3.76 27.90
CA PRO A 257 5.20 -4.52 27.98
C PRO A 257 5.21 -5.44 29.21
N SER A 258 5.87 -6.58 29.08
CA SER A 258 6.12 -7.48 30.20
C SER A 258 6.86 -6.70 31.29
N LYS A 259 6.37 -6.79 32.54
CA LYS A 259 7.14 -6.28 33.68
C LYS A 259 8.47 -7.03 33.71
N ALA A 260 9.56 -6.27 33.65
CA ALA A 260 10.88 -6.77 34.00
C ALA A 260 10.94 -7.05 35.51
#